data_AF-A0A181ZBG6-F1
#
_entry.id   AF-A0A181ZBG6-F1
#
_cell.length_a   1.000
_cell.length_b   1.000
_cell.length_c   1.000
_cell.angle_alpha   90.00
_cell.angle_beta   90.00
_cell.angle_gamma   90.00
#
_symmetry.space_group_name_H-M   'P 1'
#
loop_
_entity.id
_entity.type
_entity.pdbx_description
1 polymer ?
#
loop_
_entity_poly.entity_id
_entity_poly.type
_entity_poly.pdbx_seq_one_letter_code
_entity_poly.pdbx_strand_id
1 'polypeptide(L)'
;MTRTPFIAGNWKMNLDHLQAIATVQKLAWTLKDARHDFDDVEVAVFPPFTDLRSVQTLISADKLPIRFGAQDLSQHDSGAYTGDVSGAFLAALDAAYVIVGHSERRTVHGETDEIVAAKTAAAVKHGLVPVVCVGETGEQRESRGAGVVPVEQLQVVLDAVKPSEIVVAYEPVWAIGSGQAATAEQAQDECAALRRGIAAAWGDEAAAETRVLYGGSVKSGNIAGFLREPDVDGALVGGASLDVQEFAAIARFRQHVGL
;
A
#
# COMPACT_ATOMS: atom_id res chain seq x y z
N MET A 1 7.23 -12.71 16.08
CA MET A 1 7.17 -11.24 16.29
C MET A 1 5.90 -10.75 15.64
N THR A 2 5.19 -9.79 16.24
CA THR A 2 3.99 -9.20 15.63
C THR A 2 4.42 -8.16 14.59
N ARG A 3 3.93 -8.29 13.35
CA ARG A 3 4.17 -7.32 12.27
C ARG A 3 3.60 -5.96 12.69
N THR A 4 4.39 -4.88 12.58
CA THR A 4 3.92 -3.53 12.86
C THR A 4 2.85 -3.15 11.82
N PRO A 5 1.63 -2.80 12.24
CA PRO A 5 0.58 -2.40 11.31
C PRO A 5 1.00 -1.22 10.43
N PHE A 6 0.62 -1.28 9.15
CA PHE A 6 1.00 -0.25 8.17
C PHE A 6 -0.21 0.45 7.56
N ILE A 7 -0.30 1.76 7.76
CA ILE A 7 -1.39 2.61 7.26
C ILE A 7 -0.85 3.50 6.14
N ALA A 8 -1.17 3.11 4.92
CA ALA A 8 -0.66 3.69 3.68
C ALA A 8 -1.74 4.55 3.00
N GLY A 9 -1.55 5.86 2.93
CA GLY A 9 -2.49 6.78 2.30
C GLY A 9 -2.20 6.98 0.80
N ASN A 10 -2.93 6.28 -0.07
CA ASN A 10 -2.86 6.47 -1.52
C ASN A 10 -3.70 7.67 -1.94
N TRP A 11 -3.04 8.80 -2.23
CA TRP A 11 -3.71 10.04 -2.65
C TRP A 11 -4.24 9.96 -4.08
N LYS A 12 -3.77 9.00 -4.88
CA LYS A 12 -4.06 8.90 -6.31
C LYS A 12 -3.72 10.23 -7.01
N MET A 13 -4.42 10.56 -8.09
CA MET A 13 -4.24 11.81 -8.82
C MET A 13 -4.98 12.98 -8.14
N ASN A 14 -4.64 13.29 -6.88
CA ASN A 14 -5.19 14.41 -6.12
C ASN A 14 -4.08 15.21 -5.46
N LEU A 15 -4.43 16.46 -5.12
CA LEU A 15 -3.57 17.49 -4.54
C LEU A 15 -2.53 18.03 -5.52
N ASP A 16 -2.18 19.31 -5.34
CA ASP A 16 -0.96 19.91 -5.87
C ASP A 16 0.14 19.96 -4.81
N HIS A 17 1.33 20.39 -5.20
CA HIS A 17 2.50 20.38 -4.33
C HIS A 17 2.36 21.28 -3.08
N LEU A 18 1.53 22.33 -3.10
CA LEU A 18 1.27 23.19 -1.95
C LEU A 18 0.25 22.54 -1.01
N GLN A 19 -0.80 21.94 -1.58
CA GLN A 19 -1.78 21.17 -0.83
C GLN A 19 -1.13 19.94 -0.18
N ALA A 20 -0.19 19.27 -0.86
CA ALA A 20 0.60 18.17 -0.32
C ALA A 20 1.38 18.60 0.95
N ILE A 21 2.06 19.74 0.90
CA ILE A 21 2.77 20.31 2.07
C ILE A 21 1.79 20.54 3.21
N ALA A 22 0.68 21.24 2.95
CA ALA A 22 -0.31 21.55 3.98
C ALA A 22 -0.93 20.28 4.61
N THR A 23 -1.21 19.27 3.80
CA THR A 23 -1.76 17.98 4.24
C THR A 23 -0.78 17.24 5.15
N VAL A 24 0.50 17.13 4.76
CA VAL A 24 1.52 16.45 5.59
C VAL A 24 1.77 17.20 6.88
N GLN A 25 1.86 18.54 6.85
CA GLN A 25 2.01 19.36 8.06
C GLN A 25 0.84 19.13 9.03
N LYS A 26 -0.39 19.22 8.53
CA LYS A 26 -1.59 19.03 9.34
C LYS A 26 -1.67 17.60 9.89
N LEU A 27 -1.30 16.60 9.11
CA LEU A 27 -1.27 15.20 9.53
C LEU A 27 -0.25 14.99 10.66
N ALA A 28 0.96 15.51 10.50
CA ALA A 28 2.00 15.42 11.52
C ALA A 28 1.56 16.06 12.85
N TRP A 29 0.95 17.25 12.81
CA TRP A 29 0.40 17.89 14.02
C TRP A 29 -0.73 17.09 14.64
N THR A 30 -1.67 16.60 13.82
CA THR A 30 -2.82 15.82 14.31
C THR A 30 -2.36 14.53 15.01
N LEU A 31 -1.39 13.82 14.43
CA LEU A 31 -0.83 12.60 15.02
C LEU A 31 0.01 12.90 16.28
N LYS A 32 0.75 14.00 16.29
CA LYS A 32 1.53 14.43 17.46
C LYS A 32 0.64 14.80 18.64
N ASP A 33 -0.40 15.62 18.42
CA ASP A 33 -1.34 16.03 19.47
C ASP A 33 -2.08 14.83 20.05
N ALA A 34 -2.35 13.84 19.20
CA ALA A 34 -2.93 12.56 19.55
C ALA A 34 -1.98 11.57 20.26
N ARG A 35 -0.69 11.92 20.38
CA ARG A 35 0.37 11.04 20.90
C ARG A 35 0.43 9.70 20.16
N HIS A 36 0.30 9.73 18.83
CA HIS A 36 0.49 8.57 17.98
C HIS A 36 1.93 8.05 18.13
N ASP A 37 2.05 6.74 18.32
CA ASP A 37 3.34 6.05 18.35
C ASP A 37 3.58 5.37 16.99
N PHE A 38 4.65 5.79 16.32
CA PHE A 38 5.01 5.32 14.99
C PHE A 38 5.72 3.97 15.00
N ASP A 39 6.22 3.52 16.16
CA ASP A 39 6.77 2.18 16.34
C ASP A 39 5.65 1.14 16.48
N ASP A 40 4.49 1.60 16.98
CA ASP A 40 3.28 0.79 17.16
C ASP A 40 2.45 0.65 15.88
N VAL A 41 2.39 1.71 15.07
CA VAL A 41 1.68 1.75 13.79
C VAL A 41 2.43 2.69 12.83
N GLU A 42 2.95 2.13 11.76
CA GLU A 42 3.64 2.90 10.73
C GLU A 42 2.63 3.64 9.84
N VAL A 43 2.93 4.90 9.52
CA VAL A 43 2.09 5.75 8.66
C VAL A 43 2.91 6.23 7.47
N ALA A 44 2.39 6.00 6.26
CA ALA A 44 2.96 6.55 5.04
C ALA A 44 1.92 7.26 4.17
N VAL A 45 2.38 8.21 3.37
CA VAL A 45 1.59 8.86 2.31
C VAL A 45 2.21 8.60 0.94
N PHE A 46 1.36 8.42 -0.07
CA PHE A 46 1.76 8.17 -1.45
C PHE A 46 1.23 9.30 -2.33
N PRO A 47 1.95 10.44 -2.40
CA PRO A 47 1.55 11.58 -3.21
C PRO A 47 1.82 11.38 -4.72
N PRO A 48 1.21 12.20 -5.60
CA PRO A 48 1.63 12.28 -7.00
C PRO A 48 3.13 12.59 -7.15
N PHE A 49 3.75 12.17 -8.26
CA PHE A 49 5.18 12.39 -8.51
C PHE A 49 5.61 13.87 -8.37
N THR A 50 4.75 14.79 -8.79
CA THR A 50 5.00 16.25 -8.75
C THR A 50 5.14 16.80 -7.34
N ASP A 51 4.70 16.05 -6.34
CA ASP A 51 4.61 16.51 -4.95
C ASP A 51 5.69 15.86 -4.07
N LEU A 52 6.33 14.78 -4.54
CA LEU A 52 7.32 14.01 -3.79
C LEU A 52 8.47 14.87 -3.26
N ARG A 53 9.01 15.78 -4.07
CA ARG A 53 10.11 16.66 -3.62
C ARG A 53 9.67 17.61 -2.51
N SER A 54 8.45 18.12 -2.58
CA SER A 54 7.87 18.99 -1.56
C SER A 54 7.65 18.23 -0.25
N VAL A 55 7.11 17.01 -0.34
CA VAL A 55 6.90 16.10 0.80
C VAL A 55 8.22 15.70 1.44
N GLN A 56 9.22 15.26 0.65
CA GLN A 56 10.55 14.90 1.15
C GLN A 56 11.19 16.08 1.91
N THR A 57 11.22 17.27 1.31
CA THR A 57 11.89 18.43 1.89
C THR A 57 11.28 18.77 3.25
N LEU A 58 9.94 18.74 3.36
CA LEU A 58 9.23 18.95 4.60
C LEU A 58 9.55 17.88 5.65
N ILE A 59 9.42 16.60 5.30
CA ILE A 59 9.65 15.48 6.23
C ILE A 59 11.08 15.51 6.77
N SER A 60 12.07 15.77 5.91
CA SER A 60 13.48 15.84 6.29
C SER A 60 13.78 17.05 7.17
N ALA A 61 13.28 18.24 6.81
CA ALA A 61 13.54 19.47 7.56
C ALA A 61 12.94 19.44 8.97
N ASP A 62 11.70 18.97 9.09
CA ASP A 62 10.98 18.91 10.37
C ASP A 62 11.19 17.59 11.12
N LYS A 63 11.98 16.66 10.55
CA LYS A 63 12.24 15.31 11.08
C LYS A 63 10.94 14.57 11.42
N LEU A 64 9.97 14.64 10.51
CA LEU A 64 8.67 14.02 10.70
C LEU A 64 8.82 12.50 10.64
N PRO A 65 8.17 11.74 11.54
CA PRO A 65 8.22 10.28 11.55
C PRO A 65 7.34 9.62 10.46
N ILE A 66 6.58 10.41 9.71
CA ILE A 66 5.75 9.93 8.59
C ILE A 66 6.66 9.51 7.43
N ARG A 67 6.43 8.31 6.88
CA ARG A 67 7.10 7.84 5.66
C ARG A 67 6.36 8.28 4.40
N PHE A 68 6.99 8.15 3.25
CA PHE A 68 6.30 8.38 1.98
C PHE A 68 6.82 7.46 0.88
N GLY A 69 6.03 7.34 -0.17
CA GLY A 69 6.34 6.53 -1.34
C GLY A 69 5.72 7.07 -2.61
N ALA A 70 6.05 6.48 -3.74
CA ALA A 70 5.45 6.84 -5.03
C ALA A 70 4.26 5.94 -5.38
N GLN A 71 3.39 6.42 -6.27
CA GLN A 71 2.21 5.68 -6.71
C GLN A 71 2.50 4.73 -7.89
N ASP A 72 3.67 4.85 -8.51
CA ASP A 72 4.14 3.98 -9.60
C ASP A 72 5.67 4.11 -9.76
N LEU A 73 6.27 3.23 -10.56
CA LEU A 73 7.60 3.40 -11.14
C LEU A 73 7.71 2.69 -12.50
N SER A 74 8.71 3.09 -13.29
CA SER A 74 9.11 2.36 -14.49
C SER A 74 9.90 1.10 -14.13
N GLN A 75 9.73 0.06 -14.95
CA GLN A 75 10.58 -1.15 -14.91
C GLN A 75 12.02 -0.89 -15.39
N HIS A 76 12.28 0.30 -15.98
CA HIS A 76 13.57 0.68 -16.54
C HIS A 76 14.31 1.68 -15.62
N ASP A 77 15.64 1.55 -15.52
CA ASP A 77 16.45 2.47 -14.69
C ASP A 77 16.55 3.89 -15.30
N SER A 78 16.65 3.95 -16.63
CA SER A 78 16.80 5.16 -17.43
C SER A 78 16.62 4.82 -18.91
N GLY A 79 16.40 5.82 -19.76
CA GLY A 79 16.39 5.64 -21.21
C GLY A 79 15.34 6.48 -21.93
N ALA A 80 15.02 6.06 -23.16
CA ALA A 80 14.04 6.72 -24.00
C ALA A 80 12.59 6.33 -23.63
N TYR A 81 12.19 6.62 -22.40
CA TYR A 81 10.87 6.34 -21.82
C TYR A 81 10.21 7.65 -21.40
N THR A 82 9.77 8.44 -22.39
CA THR A 82 9.21 9.78 -22.14
C THR A 82 7.99 9.71 -21.23
N GLY A 83 8.07 10.36 -20.07
CA GLY A 83 6.98 10.43 -19.09
C GLY A 83 7.11 9.45 -17.92
N ASP A 84 8.00 8.46 -18.02
CA ASP A 84 8.26 7.49 -16.96
C ASP A 84 9.17 8.04 -15.85
N VAL A 85 8.98 7.53 -14.63
CA VAL A 85 9.82 7.84 -13.46
C VAL A 85 10.52 6.56 -12.99
N SER A 86 11.85 6.56 -12.93
CA SER A 86 12.60 5.37 -12.54
C SER A 86 12.74 5.22 -11.03
N GLY A 87 12.98 3.97 -10.58
CA GLY A 87 13.27 3.69 -9.17
C GLY A 87 14.48 4.48 -8.64
N ALA A 88 15.48 4.74 -9.46
CA ALA A 88 16.64 5.56 -9.08
C ALA A 88 16.26 7.00 -8.71
N PHE A 89 15.26 7.58 -9.38
CA PHE A 89 14.79 8.93 -9.08
C PHE A 89 14.03 8.97 -7.75
N LEU A 90 13.23 7.94 -7.49
CA LEU A 90 12.50 7.78 -6.23
C LEU A 90 13.44 7.56 -5.04
N ALA A 91 14.48 6.74 -5.23
CA ALA A 91 15.52 6.52 -4.23
C ALA A 91 16.28 7.82 -3.91
N ALA A 92 16.59 8.64 -4.92
CA ALA A 92 17.22 9.95 -4.72
C ALA A 92 16.32 10.98 -4.01
N LEU A 93 15.01 10.73 -3.99
CA LEU A 93 14.03 11.48 -3.21
C LEU A 93 13.85 10.91 -1.80
N ASP A 94 14.60 9.90 -1.39
CA ASP A 94 14.46 9.18 -0.10
C ASP A 94 13.05 8.57 0.10
N ALA A 95 12.35 8.24 -0.98
CA ALA A 95 11.09 7.51 -0.90
C ALA A 95 11.36 6.11 -0.32
N ALA A 96 10.56 5.69 0.67
CA ALA A 96 10.71 4.37 1.28
C ALA A 96 9.94 3.29 0.51
N TYR A 97 8.80 3.66 -0.06
CA TYR A 97 7.84 2.73 -0.65
C TYR A 97 7.51 3.10 -2.11
N VAL A 98 6.96 2.15 -2.85
CA VAL A 98 6.30 2.42 -4.13
C VAL A 98 5.15 1.46 -4.38
N ILE A 99 3.98 1.96 -4.76
CA ILE A 99 2.85 1.13 -5.17
C ILE A 99 3.12 0.58 -6.58
N VAL A 100 2.86 -0.71 -6.78
CA VAL A 100 2.98 -1.38 -8.08
C VAL A 100 1.76 -2.24 -8.35
N GLY A 101 1.27 -2.21 -9.60
CA GLY A 101 0.13 -3.04 -10.00
C GLY A 101 -1.20 -2.66 -9.35
N HIS A 102 -1.37 -1.40 -8.93
CA HIS A 102 -2.67 -0.93 -8.43
C HIS A 102 -3.78 -1.22 -9.45
N SER A 103 -4.97 -1.57 -8.98
CA SER A 103 -6.12 -1.95 -9.81
C SER A 103 -6.41 -0.95 -10.96
N GLU A 104 -6.30 0.35 -10.69
CA GLU A 104 -6.44 1.41 -11.71
C GLU A 104 -5.36 1.33 -12.81
N ARG A 105 -4.12 0.95 -12.48
CA ARG A 105 -3.05 0.78 -13.46
C ARG A 105 -3.23 -0.47 -14.32
N ARG A 106 -3.67 -1.57 -13.70
CA ARG A 106 -4.02 -2.80 -14.42
C ARG A 106 -5.15 -2.57 -15.42
N THR A 107 -6.20 -1.87 -14.99
CA THR A 107 -7.42 -1.66 -15.78
C THR A 107 -7.31 -0.54 -16.82
N VAL A 108 -6.75 0.62 -16.44
CA VAL A 108 -6.69 1.81 -17.32
C VAL A 108 -5.43 1.82 -18.17
N HIS A 109 -4.30 1.34 -17.62
CA HIS A 109 -2.99 1.40 -18.28
C HIS A 109 -2.52 0.04 -18.80
N GLY A 110 -3.31 -1.03 -18.62
CA GLY A 110 -3.03 -2.35 -19.18
C GLY A 110 -1.83 -3.06 -18.54
N GLU A 111 -1.52 -2.78 -17.28
CA GLU A 111 -0.44 -3.47 -16.59
C GLU A 111 -0.78 -4.94 -16.33
N THR A 112 0.00 -5.83 -16.94
CA THR A 112 -0.08 -7.28 -16.74
C THR A 112 0.73 -7.72 -15.53
N ASP A 113 0.56 -8.97 -15.10
CA ASP A 113 1.32 -9.53 -13.98
C ASP A 113 2.83 -9.52 -14.25
N GLU A 114 3.26 -9.72 -15.50
CA GLU A 114 4.67 -9.64 -15.90
C GLU A 114 5.21 -8.20 -15.78
N ILE A 115 4.41 -7.20 -16.12
CA ILE A 115 4.80 -5.78 -15.95
C ILE A 115 4.92 -5.45 -14.46
N VAL A 116 3.97 -5.91 -13.64
CA VAL A 116 4.01 -5.69 -12.18
C VAL A 116 5.21 -6.39 -11.55
N ALA A 117 5.53 -7.61 -11.99
CA ALA A 117 6.72 -8.34 -11.58
C ALA A 117 8.02 -7.59 -11.95
N ALA A 118 8.11 -7.08 -13.18
CA ALA A 118 9.26 -6.29 -13.64
C ALA A 118 9.41 -4.96 -12.85
N LYS A 119 8.30 -4.27 -12.55
CA LYS A 119 8.29 -3.07 -11.70
C LYS A 119 8.70 -3.38 -10.27
N THR A 120 8.25 -4.50 -9.71
CA THR A 120 8.65 -4.98 -8.38
C THR A 120 10.15 -5.23 -8.33
N ALA A 121 10.70 -5.91 -9.35
CA ALA A 121 12.15 -6.14 -9.46
C ALA A 121 12.94 -4.82 -9.54
N ALA A 122 12.43 -3.84 -10.30
CA ALA A 122 13.03 -2.51 -10.38
C ALA A 122 12.99 -1.77 -9.03
N ALA A 123 11.90 -1.87 -8.28
CA ALA A 123 11.77 -1.24 -6.97
C ALA A 123 12.80 -1.81 -5.98
N VAL A 124 12.86 -3.14 -5.86
CA VAL A 124 13.80 -3.85 -4.98
C VAL A 124 15.25 -3.51 -5.36
N LYS A 125 15.57 -3.45 -6.65
CA LYS A 125 16.91 -3.10 -7.13
C LYS A 125 17.39 -1.73 -6.65
N HIS A 126 16.47 -0.77 -6.51
CA HIS A 126 16.78 0.59 -6.06
C HIS A 126 16.52 0.81 -4.57
N GLY A 127 16.32 -0.26 -3.79
CA GLY A 127 16.14 -0.20 -2.34
C GLY A 127 14.79 0.37 -1.89
N LEU A 128 13.79 0.38 -2.77
CA LEU A 128 12.41 0.74 -2.45
C LEU A 128 11.67 -0.52 -2.02
N VAL A 129 10.77 -0.40 -1.02
CA VAL A 129 9.86 -1.49 -0.65
C VAL A 129 8.60 -1.42 -1.52
N PRO A 130 8.38 -2.36 -2.45
CA PRO A 130 7.19 -2.36 -3.28
C PRO A 130 5.95 -2.74 -2.47
N VAL A 131 4.88 -1.96 -2.62
CA VAL A 131 3.52 -2.30 -2.20
C VAL A 131 2.82 -2.92 -3.41
N VAL A 132 2.87 -4.25 -3.49
CA VAL A 132 2.35 -5.06 -4.59
C VAL A 132 0.84 -5.20 -4.44
N CYS A 133 0.10 -4.58 -5.34
CA CYS A 133 -1.36 -4.67 -5.38
C CYS A 133 -1.84 -5.89 -6.18
N VAL A 134 -2.74 -6.66 -5.57
CA VAL A 134 -3.38 -7.84 -6.14
C VAL A 134 -4.86 -7.86 -5.81
N GLY A 135 -5.68 -8.46 -6.66
CA GLY A 135 -7.13 -8.41 -6.50
C GLY A 135 -7.87 -8.93 -7.71
N GLU A 136 -9.12 -9.33 -7.48
CA GLU A 136 -10.00 -9.89 -8.49
C GLU A 136 -11.27 -9.04 -8.71
N THR A 137 -11.79 -9.11 -9.94
CA THR A 137 -13.12 -8.56 -10.28
C THR A 137 -14.23 -9.48 -9.76
N GLY A 138 -15.46 -8.98 -9.73
CA GLY A 138 -16.62 -9.79 -9.31
C GLY A 138 -16.81 -11.03 -10.18
N GLU A 139 -16.65 -10.88 -11.49
CA GLU A 139 -16.73 -11.99 -12.46
C GLU A 139 -15.64 -13.04 -12.22
N GLN A 140 -14.41 -12.62 -11.93
CA GLN A 140 -13.32 -13.52 -11.61
C GLN A 140 -13.59 -14.27 -10.29
N ARG A 141 -14.08 -13.57 -9.26
CA ARG A 141 -14.45 -14.17 -7.98
C ARG A 141 -15.54 -15.22 -8.14
N GLU A 142 -16.59 -14.91 -8.91
CA GLU A 142 -17.72 -15.81 -9.16
C GLU A 142 -17.32 -17.05 -9.97
N SER A 143 -16.52 -16.86 -11.01
CA SER A 143 -16.15 -17.94 -11.94
C SER A 143 -15.00 -18.80 -11.46
N ARG A 144 -14.04 -18.23 -10.72
CA ARG A 144 -12.81 -18.92 -10.30
C ARG A 144 -12.76 -19.24 -8.81
N GLY A 145 -13.58 -18.56 -8.01
CA GLY A 145 -13.56 -18.63 -6.56
C GLY A 145 -12.71 -17.53 -5.92
N ALA A 146 -13.08 -17.19 -4.69
CA ALA A 146 -12.36 -16.30 -3.79
C ALA A 146 -10.90 -16.74 -3.59
N GLY A 147 -9.95 -15.81 -3.47
CA GLY A 147 -8.53 -16.09 -3.21
C GLY A 147 -7.71 -16.62 -4.37
N VAL A 148 -8.33 -17.11 -5.46
CA VAL A 148 -7.57 -17.75 -6.54
C VAL A 148 -6.76 -16.73 -7.35
N VAL A 149 -7.42 -15.71 -7.89
CA VAL A 149 -6.78 -14.73 -8.77
C VAL A 149 -5.73 -13.87 -8.04
N PRO A 150 -5.96 -13.35 -6.83
CA PRO A 150 -4.94 -12.56 -6.13
C PRO A 150 -3.66 -13.36 -5.83
N VAL A 151 -3.80 -14.65 -5.48
CA VAL A 151 -2.64 -15.53 -5.23
C VAL A 151 -1.87 -15.81 -6.52
N GLU A 152 -2.55 -16.04 -7.64
CA GLU A 152 -1.89 -16.23 -8.94
C GLU A 152 -1.14 -14.97 -9.39
N GLN A 153 -1.77 -13.79 -9.27
CA GLN A 153 -1.12 -12.51 -9.55
C GLN A 153 0.13 -12.32 -8.70
N LEU A 154 0.04 -12.63 -7.40
CA LEU A 154 1.18 -12.54 -6.50
C LEU A 154 2.28 -13.55 -6.87
N GLN A 155 1.93 -14.78 -7.24
CA GLN A 155 2.91 -15.81 -7.58
C GLN A 155 3.83 -15.39 -8.73
N VAL A 156 3.30 -14.73 -9.77
CA VAL A 156 4.11 -14.19 -10.88
C VAL A 156 5.16 -13.20 -10.39
N VAL A 157 4.82 -12.37 -9.40
CA VAL A 157 5.75 -11.43 -8.77
C VAL A 157 6.79 -12.16 -7.93
N LEU A 158 6.37 -13.13 -7.11
CA LEU A 158 7.25 -13.89 -6.22
C LEU A 158 8.25 -14.76 -7.00
N ASP A 159 7.89 -15.24 -8.18
CA ASP A 159 8.77 -16.01 -9.06
C ASP A 159 9.83 -15.14 -9.77
N ALA A 160 9.53 -13.85 -9.96
CA ALA A 160 10.39 -12.93 -10.69
C ALA A 160 11.46 -12.27 -9.81
N VAL A 161 11.27 -12.24 -8.49
CA VAL A 161 12.22 -11.63 -7.54
C VAL A 161 12.65 -12.62 -6.47
N LYS A 162 13.89 -12.51 -6.01
CA LYS A 162 14.34 -13.27 -4.84
C LYS A 162 13.56 -12.80 -3.61
N PRO A 163 13.45 -13.64 -2.55
CA PRO A 163 12.89 -13.20 -1.27
C PRO A 163 13.48 -11.84 -0.85
N SER A 164 12.61 -10.85 -0.74
CA SER A 164 12.94 -9.44 -0.51
C SER A 164 11.85 -8.83 0.37
N GLU A 165 12.15 -7.69 1.00
CA GLU A 165 11.13 -6.94 1.72
C GLU A 165 10.09 -6.38 0.73
N ILE A 166 8.85 -6.88 0.84
CA ILE A 166 7.69 -6.38 0.09
C ILE A 166 6.52 -6.17 1.05
N VAL A 167 5.53 -5.41 0.58
CA VAL A 167 4.20 -5.32 1.18
C VAL A 167 3.20 -5.78 0.13
N VAL A 168 2.19 -6.55 0.51
CA VAL A 168 1.10 -6.95 -0.40
C VAL A 168 -0.15 -6.19 -0.01
N ALA A 169 -0.88 -5.63 -0.98
CA ALA A 169 -2.18 -5.00 -0.74
C ALA A 169 -3.27 -5.74 -1.53
N TYR A 170 -4.20 -6.34 -0.80
CA TYR A 170 -5.37 -6.99 -1.41
C TYR A 170 -6.46 -5.96 -1.73
N GLU A 171 -6.74 -5.76 -3.02
CA GLU A 171 -7.77 -4.88 -3.53
C GLU A 171 -9.00 -5.69 -3.99
N PRO A 172 -10.09 -5.78 -3.20
CA PRO A 172 -11.33 -6.40 -3.66
C PRO A 172 -11.98 -5.50 -4.73
N VAL A 173 -11.58 -5.63 -6.00
CA VAL A 173 -12.02 -4.72 -7.09
C VAL A 173 -13.55 -4.71 -7.22
N TRP A 174 -14.20 -5.84 -6.92
CA TRP A 174 -15.65 -5.97 -6.85
C TRP A 174 -16.33 -5.09 -5.79
N ALA A 175 -15.61 -4.63 -4.77
CA ALA A 175 -16.09 -3.77 -3.69
C ALA A 175 -15.63 -2.30 -3.83
N ILE A 176 -14.74 -1.98 -4.77
CA ILE A 176 -14.24 -0.62 -4.94
C ILE A 176 -15.32 0.24 -5.61
N GLY A 177 -15.72 1.33 -4.95
CA GLY A 177 -16.71 2.29 -5.49
C GLY A 177 -18.16 1.82 -5.43
N SER A 178 -18.45 0.59 -5.00
CA SER A 178 -19.81 0.06 -4.85
C SER A 178 -20.56 0.61 -3.63
N GLY A 179 -19.85 1.29 -2.72
CA GLY A 179 -20.38 1.75 -1.43
C GLY A 179 -20.48 0.65 -0.37
N GLN A 180 -20.18 -0.61 -0.72
CA GLN A 180 -20.12 -1.74 0.20
C GLN A 180 -18.67 -2.21 0.34
N ALA A 181 -18.12 -2.11 1.55
CA ALA A 181 -16.83 -2.71 1.87
C ALA A 181 -16.97 -4.24 2.00
N ALA A 182 -15.89 -4.97 1.71
CA ALA A 182 -15.79 -6.37 2.12
C ALA A 182 -15.93 -6.48 3.64
N THR A 183 -16.46 -7.59 4.14
CA THR A 183 -16.47 -7.88 5.58
C THR A 183 -15.05 -8.15 6.08
N ALA A 184 -14.81 -8.04 7.40
CA ALA A 184 -13.52 -8.37 7.98
C ALA A 184 -13.13 -9.84 7.71
N GLU A 185 -14.08 -10.76 7.83
CA GLU A 185 -13.91 -12.19 7.50
C GLU A 185 -13.50 -12.41 6.04
N GLN A 186 -14.14 -11.70 5.09
CA GLN A 186 -13.74 -11.77 3.68
C GLN A 186 -12.34 -11.22 3.46
N ALA A 187 -11.95 -10.13 4.13
CA ALA A 187 -10.59 -9.60 4.03
C ALA A 187 -9.56 -10.58 4.63
N GLN A 188 -9.92 -11.22 5.75
CA GLN A 188 -9.08 -12.20 6.43
C GLN A 188 -8.82 -13.43 5.56
N ASP A 189 -9.86 -14.02 4.96
CA ASP A 189 -9.72 -15.21 4.11
C ASP A 189 -8.73 -14.98 2.96
N GLU A 190 -8.81 -13.80 2.34
CA GLU A 190 -7.98 -13.37 1.22
C GLU A 190 -6.55 -13.09 1.66
N CYS A 191 -6.36 -12.34 2.75
CA CYS A 191 -5.03 -12.07 3.29
C CYS A 191 -4.33 -13.34 3.78
N ALA A 192 -5.07 -14.28 4.38
CA ALA A 192 -4.55 -15.58 4.78
C ALA A 192 -4.15 -16.43 3.56
N ALA A 193 -4.91 -16.37 2.46
CA ALA A 193 -4.56 -17.06 1.21
C ALA A 193 -3.27 -16.50 0.60
N LEU A 194 -3.12 -15.17 0.56
CA LEU A 194 -1.90 -14.49 0.11
C LEU A 194 -0.70 -14.88 0.96
N ARG A 195 -0.84 -14.89 2.30
CA ARG A 195 0.23 -15.31 3.21
C ARG A 195 0.65 -16.76 2.97
N ARG A 196 -0.30 -17.68 2.75
CA ARG A 196 0.02 -19.06 2.36
C ARG A 196 0.76 -19.14 1.03
N GLY A 197 0.40 -18.30 0.05
CA GLY A 197 1.13 -18.17 -1.22
C GLY A 197 2.58 -17.74 -1.01
N ILE A 198 2.80 -16.72 -0.18
CA ILE A 198 4.16 -16.26 0.17
C ILE A 198 4.94 -17.38 0.87
N ALA A 199 4.34 -18.09 1.82
CA ALA A 199 4.99 -19.20 2.52
C ALA A 199 5.39 -20.33 1.57
N ALA A 200 4.54 -20.66 0.60
CA ALA A 200 4.83 -21.67 -0.40
C ALA A 200 6.00 -21.28 -1.33
N ALA A 201 6.08 -20.00 -1.72
CA ALA A 201 7.11 -19.51 -2.64
C ALA A 201 8.45 -19.22 -1.94
N TRP A 202 8.43 -18.55 -0.79
CA TRP A 202 9.61 -17.98 -0.12
C TRP A 202 9.86 -18.51 1.29
N GLY A 203 8.98 -19.37 1.83
CA GLY A 203 9.10 -19.97 3.15
C GLY A 203 8.40 -19.18 4.27
N ASP A 204 8.22 -19.85 5.41
CA ASP A 204 7.43 -19.35 6.54
C ASP A 204 7.98 -18.06 7.16
N GLU A 205 9.31 -17.87 7.16
CA GLU A 205 9.95 -16.66 7.69
C GLU A 205 9.57 -15.43 6.86
N ALA A 206 9.71 -15.49 5.54
CA ALA A 206 9.31 -14.42 4.63
C ALA A 206 7.80 -14.14 4.70
N ALA A 207 6.97 -15.17 4.87
CA ALA A 207 5.54 -15.02 5.04
C ALA A 207 5.15 -14.40 6.39
N ALA A 208 5.92 -14.67 7.45
CA ALA A 208 5.68 -14.11 8.78
C ALA A 208 6.10 -12.64 8.88
N GLU A 209 7.07 -12.20 8.07
CA GLU A 209 7.56 -10.81 8.01
C GLU A 209 6.78 -9.94 7.03
N THR A 210 6.35 -10.49 5.89
CA THR A 210 5.58 -9.74 4.88
C THR A 210 4.26 -9.23 5.45
N ARG A 211 4.05 -7.91 5.33
CA ARG A 211 2.80 -7.25 5.70
C ARG A 211 1.77 -7.40 4.57
N VAL A 212 0.57 -7.85 4.90
CA VAL A 212 -0.56 -7.97 3.97
C VAL A 212 -1.64 -6.97 4.37
N LEU A 213 -1.88 -5.99 3.51
CA LEU A 213 -2.81 -4.89 3.74
C LEU A 213 -4.16 -5.17 3.09
N TYR A 214 -5.22 -4.67 3.71
CA TYR A 214 -6.50 -4.53 3.04
C TYR A 214 -6.56 -3.21 2.24
N GLY A 215 -6.82 -3.30 0.94
CA GLY A 215 -6.89 -2.17 -0.01
C GLY A 215 -8.29 -1.78 -0.45
N GLY A 216 -9.34 -2.32 0.20
CA GLY A 216 -10.72 -1.94 -0.09
C GLY A 216 -11.17 -0.64 0.59
N SER A 217 -12.49 -0.44 0.73
CA SER A 217 -13.01 0.78 1.35
C SER A 217 -12.75 0.80 2.87
N VAL A 218 -11.81 1.64 3.29
CA VAL A 218 -11.42 1.83 4.69
C VAL A 218 -11.87 3.21 5.20
N LYS A 219 -12.41 3.22 6.41
CA LYS A 219 -12.83 4.39 7.18
C LYS A 219 -12.48 4.16 8.66
N SER A 220 -12.46 5.24 9.45
CA SER A 220 -12.24 5.18 10.90
C SER A 220 -13.22 4.22 11.60
N GLY A 221 -14.47 4.16 11.11
CA GLY A 221 -15.51 3.29 11.65
C GLY A 221 -15.34 1.78 11.39
N ASN A 222 -14.49 1.36 10.44
CA ASN A 222 -14.34 -0.07 10.10
C ASN A 222 -12.90 -0.62 10.22
N ILE A 223 -11.87 0.24 10.25
CA ILE A 223 -10.47 -0.19 10.30
C ILE A 223 -10.15 -1.12 11.48
N ALA A 224 -10.75 -0.87 12.64
CA ALA A 224 -10.54 -1.67 13.85
C ALA A 224 -11.08 -3.10 13.69
N GLY A 225 -12.10 -3.31 12.86
CA GLY A 225 -12.61 -4.64 12.54
C GLY A 225 -11.62 -5.42 11.67
N PHE A 226 -11.08 -4.78 10.63
CA PHE A 226 -10.08 -5.41 9.76
C PHE A 226 -8.80 -5.77 10.50
N LEU A 227 -8.26 -4.88 11.35
CA LEU A 227 -7.00 -5.10 12.06
C LEU A 227 -7.11 -6.00 13.31
N ARG A 228 -8.29 -6.55 13.59
CA ARG A 228 -8.43 -7.68 14.54
C ARG A 228 -8.12 -9.02 13.88
N GLU A 229 -8.23 -9.08 12.56
CA GLU A 229 -8.01 -10.30 11.81
C GLU A 229 -6.50 -10.61 11.76
N PRO A 230 -6.09 -11.86 12.00
CA PRO A 230 -4.70 -12.21 12.28
C PRO A 230 -3.75 -12.06 11.08
N ASP A 231 -4.28 -12.04 9.85
CA ASP A 231 -3.49 -11.92 8.64
C ASP A 231 -3.60 -10.55 7.98
N VAL A 232 -4.38 -9.61 8.54
CA VAL A 232 -4.52 -8.24 8.05
C VAL A 232 -3.59 -7.32 8.84
N ASP A 233 -2.52 -6.86 8.21
CA ASP A 233 -1.44 -6.11 8.85
C ASP A 233 -1.50 -4.60 8.55
N GLY A 234 -2.60 -4.10 8.02
CA GLY A 234 -2.71 -2.69 7.70
C GLY A 234 -3.75 -2.39 6.63
N ALA A 235 -3.66 -1.19 6.08
CA ALA A 235 -4.57 -0.72 5.06
C ALA A 235 -3.87 0.14 4.00
N LEU A 236 -4.22 -0.09 2.73
CA LEU A 236 -3.96 0.84 1.63
C LEU A 236 -5.20 1.72 1.44
N VAL A 237 -5.18 2.90 2.05
CA VAL A 237 -6.32 3.81 2.18
C VAL A 237 -6.41 4.72 0.96
N GLY A 238 -7.54 4.65 0.23
CA GLY A 238 -7.85 5.56 -0.88
C GLY A 238 -8.35 6.93 -0.41
N GLY A 239 -9.58 7.32 -0.79
CA GLY A 239 -10.08 8.69 -0.59
C GLY A 239 -10.10 9.20 0.87
N ALA A 240 -10.22 8.32 1.86
CA ALA A 240 -10.14 8.69 3.27
C ALA A 240 -8.74 9.23 3.68
N SER A 241 -7.69 8.94 2.88
CA SER A 241 -6.34 9.48 3.10
C SER A 241 -6.20 10.98 2.78
N LEU A 242 -7.16 11.55 2.03
CA LEU A 242 -7.18 12.97 1.67
C LEU A 242 -7.80 13.84 2.78
N ASP A 243 -8.56 13.24 3.69
CA ASP A 243 -9.05 13.91 4.90
C ASP A 243 -8.11 13.59 6.07
N VAL A 244 -7.35 14.59 6.50
CA VAL A 244 -6.36 14.45 7.57
C VAL A 244 -6.97 13.93 8.89
N GLN A 245 -8.18 14.34 9.25
CA GLN A 245 -8.79 13.90 10.51
C GLN A 245 -9.21 12.43 10.41
N GLU A 246 -9.83 12.05 9.29
CA GLU A 246 -10.22 10.67 9.05
C GLU A 246 -8.98 9.76 8.94
N PHE A 247 -7.95 10.16 8.21
CA PHE A 247 -6.73 9.37 8.06
C PHE A 247 -5.96 9.22 9.38
N ALA A 248 -5.87 10.29 10.19
CA ALA A 248 -5.28 10.20 11.52
C ALA A 248 -6.09 9.30 12.47
N ALA A 249 -7.43 9.32 12.37
CA ALA A 249 -8.28 8.38 13.12
C ALA A 249 -8.06 6.93 12.66
N ILE A 250 -7.92 6.69 11.35
CA ILE A 250 -7.58 5.35 10.81
C ILE A 250 -6.22 4.87 11.36
N ALA A 251 -5.20 5.74 11.34
CA ALA A 251 -3.88 5.42 11.89
C ALA A 251 -3.93 5.04 13.38
N ARG A 252 -4.87 5.62 14.12
CA ARG A 252 -5.08 5.40 15.55
C ARG A 252 -6.13 4.33 15.85
N PHE A 253 -6.32 3.36 14.96
CA PHE A 253 -7.35 2.32 15.10
C PHE A 253 -7.39 1.66 16.49
N ARG A 254 -6.23 1.47 17.15
CA ARG A 254 -6.10 0.92 18.51
C ARG A 254 -6.89 1.67 19.59
N GLN A 255 -7.23 2.94 19.35
CA GLN A 255 -8.01 3.76 20.26
C GLN A 255 -9.52 3.65 20.02
N HIS A 256 -9.94 2.94 18.96
CA HIS A 256 -11.34 2.68 18.69
C HIS A 256 -11.86 1.56 19.60
N VAL A 257 -13.09 1.72 20.07
CA VAL A 257 -13.70 0.80 21.05
C VAL A 257 -13.78 -0.63 20.49
N GLY A 258 -13.31 -1.59 21.29
CA GLY A 258 -13.46 -3.03 21.04
C GLY A 258 -12.20 -3.75 20.54
N LEU A 259 -11.05 -3.07 20.45
CA LEU A 259 -9.74 -3.72 20.39
C LEU A 259 -9.25 -4.07 21.80
#